data_AF-A0A8T1WAI1-F1
#
_entry.id   AF-A0A8T1WAI1-F1
#
_cell.length_a   1.000
_cell.length_b   1.000
_cell.length_c   1.000
_cell.angle_alpha   90.00
_cell.angle_beta   90.00
_cell.angle_gamma   90.00
#
_symmetry.space_group_name_H-M   'P 1'
#
loop_
_entity.id
_entity.type
_entity.pdbx_description
1 polymer ?
#
loop_
_entity_poly.entity_id
_entity_poly.type
_entity_poly.pdbx_seq_one_letter_code
_entity_poly.pdbx_strand_id
1 'polypeptide(L)'
;MVLRVDAASTFIAMELLLRNSVIAVPNLITGSLGTTAMPASLLDIPTTGYHIPGLLLKTPLTKKKNGHHLEQDAAELKLFLSDMQTFLMRPFSLKQSVQAPTEDSAPPTIPVSIDFKNTYATAARVHGTVRELLGKIHDQLEQKPPLTREQALSKIQSMWEIRKARKQLKALVCEVYSSFEDPGTGQTYYYNKFTKETQWTKPAALGSEALSDFNSKKREKTKTAFASREEEELHAVSKLQAMARSHFARRHMRKLISSVYEKIWDVDTQRYYYHNTKSKEVKWEKPRWVSDEDLLTPRALYKLLHAEVVQEAQQEKAKPQKARNEPLTPETAARLVQRAYRRKKGFQNLLRLCRAVYERIYDPEQGMYYYHNTRTKETTWEKPLLLRGAESDVFTPRTRQKTLQPLMSAMNGTASRKPRQWTEEEAATRLQGLYRAKKAKEELGVRLIQRFKKAVDPSSGQVYYVNLLTQEVSWDPPALLLRSGAQIESFEE
;
A
#
# COMPACT_ATOMS: atom_id res chain seq x y z
N MET A 1 -53.70 -11.21 -1.01
CA MET A 1 -53.36 -9.82 -1.39
C MET A 1 -51.91 -9.58 -0.99
N VAL A 2 -50.99 -9.72 -1.94
CA VAL A 2 -49.54 -9.62 -1.73
C VAL A 2 -49.13 -8.18 -2.02
N LEU A 3 -48.77 -7.41 -0.99
CA LEU A 3 -48.13 -6.11 -1.17
C LEU A 3 -46.62 -6.34 -1.30
N ARG A 4 -46.12 -6.19 -2.53
CA ARG A 4 -44.69 -6.01 -2.81
C ARG A 4 -44.25 -4.67 -2.20
N VAL A 5 -43.29 -4.71 -1.29
CA VAL A 5 -42.60 -3.51 -0.80
C VAL A 5 -41.26 -3.45 -1.52
N ASP A 6 -41.10 -2.44 -2.37
CA ASP A 6 -39.94 -2.25 -3.23
C ASP A 6 -38.70 -1.84 -2.41
N ALA A 7 -37.60 -2.56 -2.67
CA ALA A 7 -36.29 -2.41 -2.01
C ALA A 7 -35.59 -1.05 -2.25
N ALA A 8 -36.16 -0.17 -3.08
CA ALA A 8 -35.67 1.19 -3.29
C ALA A 8 -36.05 2.15 -2.14
N SER A 9 -37.17 1.89 -1.45
CA SER A 9 -37.68 2.78 -0.40
C SER A 9 -36.92 2.69 0.91
N THR A 10 -36.27 1.55 1.19
CA THR A 10 -35.49 1.35 2.43
C THR A 10 -34.09 1.96 2.35
N PHE A 11 -33.57 2.21 1.15
CA PHE A 11 -32.24 2.81 0.97
C PHE A 11 -32.22 4.32 1.21
N ILE A 12 -33.30 5.04 0.85
CA ILE A 12 -33.41 6.50 1.09
C ILE A 12 -33.65 6.79 2.58
N ALA A 13 -34.37 5.90 3.29
CA ALA A 13 -34.59 6.03 4.73
C ALA A 13 -33.30 5.91 5.56
N MET A 14 -32.32 5.12 5.10
CA MET A 14 -31.04 4.95 5.81
C MET A 14 -30.09 6.14 5.64
N GLU A 15 -30.19 6.87 4.53
CA GLU A 15 -29.37 8.08 4.28
C GLU A 15 -29.87 9.30 5.09
N LEU A 16 -31.17 9.34 5.41
CA LEU A 16 -31.77 10.40 6.23
C LEU A 16 -31.59 10.18 7.75
N LEU A 17 -31.53 8.93 8.23
CA LEU A 17 -31.36 8.62 9.66
C LEU A 17 -29.93 8.86 10.19
N LEU A 18 -28.92 8.86 9.32
CA LEU A 18 -27.53 9.15 9.71
C LEU A 18 -27.14 10.62 9.57
N ARG A 19 -28.01 11.48 9.02
CA ARG A 19 -27.75 12.91 8.82
C ARG A 19 -28.60 13.87 9.64
N ASN A 20 -29.69 13.40 10.26
CA ASN A 20 -30.60 14.27 11.02
C ASN A 20 -30.67 13.86 12.49
N SER A 21 -29.68 14.27 13.28
CA SER A 21 -29.91 14.73 14.65
C SER A 21 -29.69 16.24 14.67
N VAL A 22 -30.63 16.97 15.28
CA VAL A 22 -30.79 18.44 15.37
C VAL A 22 -31.78 19.07 14.34
N ILE A 23 -33.07 18.91 14.67
CA ILE A 23 -34.13 19.95 14.82
C ILE A 23 -34.47 20.94 13.66
N ALA A 24 -35.80 20.96 13.36
CA ALA A 24 -36.69 22.00 12.78
C ALA A 24 -36.98 22.09 11.26
N VAL A 25 -38.04 21.37 10.84
CA VAL A 25 -39.35 21.75 10.19
C VAL A 25 -39.47 23.10 9.40
N PRO A 26 -40.28 23.15 8.31
CA PRO A 26 -40.00 23.87 7.05
C PRO A 26 -40.81 25.16 6.85
N ASN A 27 -40.47 25.95 5.82
CA ASN A 27 -41.37 26.92 5.22
C ASN A 27 -41.47 26.75 3.69
N LEU A 28 -42.69 26.47 3.25
CA LEU A 28 -43.18 26.53 1.87
C LEU A 28 -43.26 28.00 1.43
N ILE A 29 -42.63 28.35 0.30
CA ILE A 29 -43.04 29.51 -0.50
C ILE A 29 -43.01 29.12 -1.97
N THR A 30 -44.19 29.26 -2.57
CA THR A 30 -44.58 29.09 -3.96
C THR A 30 -44.16 30.28 -4.83
N GLY A 31 -43.88 30.04 -6.12
CA GLY A 31 -43.82 31.06 -7.19
C GLY A 31 -42.96 30.56 -8.36
N SER A 32 -43.51 29.99 -9.44
CA SER A 32 -44.33 30.58 -10.52
C SER A 32 -43.52 31.34 -11.58
N LEU A 33 -43.50 30.73 -12.78
CA LEU A 33 -43.47 31.28 -14.14
C LEU A 33 -42.20 31.98 -14.65
N GLY A 34 -41.82 31.61 -15.87
CA GLY A 34 -40.78 32.30 -16.64
C GLY A 34 -40.33 31.60 -17.91
N THR A 35 -41.27 31.14 -18.74
CA THR A 35 -41.05 30.67 -20.11
C THR A 35 -40.57 31.83 -20.98
N THR A 36 -39.42 31.74 -21.65
CA THR A 36 -39.20 32.45 -22.92
C THR A 36 -38.19 31.69 -23.78
N ALA A 37 -38.59 31.49 -25.02
CA ALA A 37 -37.92 30.73 -26.05
C ALA A 37 -37.27 31.66 -27.09
N MET A 38 -36.34 31.07 -27.87
CA MET A 38 -35.89 31.44 -29.23
C MET A 38 -34.87 32.60 -29.38
N PRO A 39 -34.12 32.70 -30.52
CA PRO A 39 -33.69 31.66 -31.48
C PRO A 39 -32.21 31.76 -31.96
N ALA A 40 -31.89 30.84 -32.86
CA ALA A 40 -30.72 30.61 -33.68
C ALA A 40 -30.09 31.79 -34.47
N SER A 41 -28.79 31.63 -34.78
CA SER A 41 -28.09 32.08 -36.01
C SER A 41 -26.71 31.40 -35.98
N LEU A 42 -26.46 30.37 -36.82
CA LEU A 42 -25.93 30.42 -38.19
C LEU A 42 -24.60 31.18 -38.29
N LEU A 43 -23.51 30.48 -38.59
CA LEU A 43 -22.39 30.91 -39.44
C LEU A 43 -21.34 29.79 -39.57
N ASP A 44 -21.40 29.14 -40.72
CA ASP A 44 -20.32 28.81 -41.67
C ASP A 44 -18.92 28.39 -41.19
N ILE A 45 -18.58 27.19 -41.67
CA ILE A 45 -17.27 26.54 -41.75
C ILE A 45 -16.46 27.20 -42.88
N PRO A 46 -15.13 27.16 -42.82
CA PRO A 46 -14.41 26.65 -43.98
C PRO A 46 -13.45 25.51 -43.66
N THR A 47 -13.62 24.48 -44.47
CA THR A 47 -12.81 23.29 -44.69
C THR A 47 -11.46 23.63 -45.31
N THR A 48 -10.38 23.11 -44.75
CA THR A 48 -9.12 22.92 -45.49
C THR A 48 -8.60 21.51 -45.22
N GLY A 49 -8.63 20.69 -46.26
CA GLY A 49 -8.12 19.32 -46.25
C GLY A 49 -6.60 19.26 -46.24
N TYR A 50 -6.06 18.25 -45.58
CA TYR A 50 -4.72 17.75 -45.81
C TYR A 50 -4.77 16.24 -45.99
N HIS A 51 -4.30 15.81 -47.16
CA HIS A 51 -4.17 14.44 -47.57
C HIS A 51 -2.76 13.91 -47.22
N ILE A 52 -2.71 12.61 -46.99
CA ILE A 52 -1.64 11.79 -46.41
C ILE A 52 -0.49 11.57 -47.41
N PRO A 53 0.73 11.21 -46.97
CA PRO A 53 1.20 9.89 -47.38
C PRO A 53 1.91 9.12 -46.27
N GLY A 54 1.65 7.80 -46.22
CA GLY A 54 2.32 6.85 -45.36
C GLY A 54 3.69 6.42 -45.89
N LEU A 55 4.48 5.83 -45.01
CA LEU A 55 5.63 5.00 -45.38
C LEU A 55 5.83 3.88 -44.35
N LEU A 56 5.66 2.65 -44.85
CA LEU A 56 6.15 1.40 -44.29
C LEU A 56 7.66 1.45 -44.02
N LEU A 57 8.13 0.79 -42.95
CA LEU A 57 9.21 -0.21 -43.03
C LEU A 57 9.35 -0.99 -41.70
N LYS A 58 9.28 -2.31 -41.85
CA LYS A 58 9.58 -3.38 -40.89
C LYS A 58 11.07 -3.35 -40.50
N THR A 59 11.44 -3.76 -39.28
CA THR A 59 12.60 -4.64 -38.92
C THR A 59 12.48 -5.03 -37.41
N PRO A 60 13.32 -5.92 -36.82
CA PRO A 60 12.85 -7.24 -36.40
C PRO A 60 12.90 -7.45 -34.88
N LEU A 61 12.05 -8.36 -34.40
CA LEU A 61 12.07 -8.88 -33.03
C LEU A 61 13.36 -9.67 -32.77
N THR A 62 14.26 -9.11 -31.98
CA THR A 62 15.33 -9.89 -31.33
C THR A 62 14.71 -10.75 -30.23
N LYS A 63 14.59 -12.06 -30.50
CA LYS A 63 14.31 -13.09 -29.48
C LYS A 63 15.44 -13.06 -28.43
N LYS A 64 15.20 -12.38 -27.31
CA LYS A 64 16.03 -12.51 -26.11
C LYS A 64 15.74 -13.88 -25.50
N LYS A 65 16.80 -14.69 -25.33
CA LYS A 65 16.81 -16.04 -24.76
C LYS A 65 16.14 -16.05 -23.36
N ASN A 66 14.85 -16.37 -23.29
CA ASN A 66 14.15 -16.76 -22.06
C ASN A 66 14.02 -18.29 -21.92
N GLY A 67 14.75 -19.06 -22.74
CA GLY A 67 14.70 -20.53 -22.74
C GLY A 67 15.32 -21.18 -21.51
N HIS A 68 16.28 -20.52 -20.85
CA HIS A 68 17.01 -21.11 -19.73
C HIS A 68 16.14 -21.35 -18.49
N HIS A 69 15.13 -20.52 -18.23
CA HIS A 69 14.30 -20.67 -17.02
C HIS A 69 13.22 -21.75 -17.19
N LEU A 70 12.64 -21.86 -18.39
CA LEU A 70 11.66 -22.92 -18.70
C LEU A 70 12.31 -24.31 -18.77
N GLU A 71 13.55 -24.42 -19.23
CA GLU A 71 14.30 -25.69 -19.22
C GLU A 71 14.77 -26.07 -17.81
N GLN A 72 15.14 -25.08 -16.98
CA GLN A 72 15.44 -25.29 -15.56
C GLN A 72 14.19 -25.77 -14.80
N ASP A 73 13.06 -25.10 -14.97
CA ASP A 73 11.79 -25.48 -14.35
C ASP A 73 11.34 -26.89 -14.79
N ALA A 74 11.59 -27.27 -16.06
CA ALA A 74 11.29 -28.60 -16.58
C ALA A 74 12.24 -29.68 -16.03
N ALA A 75 13.52 -29.35 -15.81
CA ALA A 75 14.49 -30.26 -15.19
C ALA A 75 14.21 -30.46 -13.69
N GLU A 76 13.86 -29.39 -12.98
CA GLU A 76 13.45 -29.45 -11.57
C GLU A 76 12.14 -30.22 -11.39
N LEU A 77 11.16 -30.06 -12.29
CA LEU A 77 9.93 -30.85 -12.27
C LEU A 77 10.19 -32.33 -12.56
N LYS A 78 11.14 -32.66 -13.46
CA LYS A 78 11.54 -34.06 -13.69
C LYS A 78 12.26 -34.65 -12.48
N LEU A 79 13.14 -33.88 -11.84
CA LEU A 79 13.85 -34.29 -10.62
C LEU A 79 12.86 -34.53 -9.47
N PHE A 80 11.90 -33.62 -9.29
CA PHE A 80 10.85 -33.73 -8.28
C PHE A 80 9.92 -34.91 -8.54
N LEU A 81 9.55 -35.16 -9.80
CA LEU A 81 8.77 -36.35 -10.17
C LEU A 81 9.57 -37.64 -9.97
N SER A 82 10.87 -37.65 -10.25
CA SER A 82 11.72 -38.81 -9.96
C SER A 82 11.90 -39.06 -8.47
N ASP A 83 12.04 -38.01 -7.64
CA ASP A 83 12.14 -38.12 -6.18
C ASP A 83 10.82 -38.60 -5.55
N MET A 84 9.69 -38.16 -6.09
CA MET A 84 8.38 -38.66 -5.69
C MET A 84 8.21 -40.14 -6.07
N GLN A 85 8.75 -40.54 -7.22
CA GLN A 85 8.65 -41.92 -7.70
C GLN A 85 9.62 -42.85 -6.96
N THR A 86 10.81 -42.39 -6.58
CA THR A 86 11.74 -43.14 -5.70
C THR A 86 11.23 -43.24 -4.27
N PHE A 87 10.55 -42.20 -3.76
CA PHE A 87 9.88 -42.24 -2.45
C PHE A 87 8.73 -43.27 -2.43
N LEU A 88 7.93 -43.31 -3.49
CA LEU A 88 6.81 -44.27 -3.61
C LEU A 88 7.28 -45.70 -3.89
N MET A 89 8.43 -45.88 -4.54
CA MET A 89 9.02 -47.19 -4.83
C MET A 89 9.93 -47.71 -3.72
N ARG A 90 10.12 -46.97 -2.62
CA ARG A 90 10.92 -47.43 -1.48
C ARG A 90 10.13 -48.54 -0.74
N PRO A 91 10.55 -49.82 -0.81
CA PRO A 91 9.88 -50.85 -0.05
C PRO A 91 10.14 -50.58 1.44
N PHE A 92 9.06 -50.44 2.22
CA PHE A 92 9.13 -50.35 3.67
C PHE A 92 9.69 -51.68 4.21
N SER A 93 11.01 -51.74 4.39
CA SER A 93 11.68 -52.91 4.95
C SER A 93 11.57 -52.89 6.48
N LEU A 94 10.44 -53.38 6.99
CA LEU A 94 10.36 -53.87 8.37
C LEU A 94 11.12 -55.20 8.43
N LYS A 95 12.42 -55.13 8.69
CA LYS A 95 13.21 -56.26 9.18
C LYS A 95 14.09 -55.79 10.31
N GLN A 96 13.54 -55.78 11.53
CA GLN A 96 14.33 -56.13 12.69
C GLN A 96 14.18 -57.65 12.84
N SER A 97 15.27 -58.35 12.62
CA SER A 97 15.39 -59.80 12.71
C SER A 97 15.04 -60.28 14.12
N VAL A 98 14.04 -61.15 14.23
CA VAL A 98 13.87 -62.03 15.38
C VAL A 98 13.86 -63.46 14.83
N GLN A 99 14.88 -64.23 15.21
CA GLN A 99 14.96 -65.66 14.96
C GLN A 99 13.80 -66.35 15.70
N ALA A 100 13.22 -67.38 15.08
CA ALA A 100 12.24 -68.24 15.73
C ALA A 100 12.89 -68.98 16.93
N PRO A 101 12.32 -68.92 18.15
CA PRO A 101 12.67 -69.85 19.21
C PRO A 101 11.91 -71.16 19.01
N THR A 102 12.63 -72.26 19.16
CA THR A 102 12.12 -73.60 19.40
C THR A 102 11.07 -73.63 20.51
N GLU A 103 10.07 -74.49 20.33
CA GLU A 103 9.06 -74.85 21.32
C GLU A 103 9.72 -75.32 22.62
N ASP A 104 9.65 -74.50 23.67
CA ASP A 104 9.58 -74.86 25.10
C ASP A 104 9.88 -73.62 25.97
N SER A 105 8.89 -72.75 26.19
CA SER A 105 8.71 -72.01 27.46
C SER A 105 7.38 -71.22 27.45
N ALA A 106 6.76 -71.09 28.62
CA ALA A 106 5.45 -70.50 28.90
C ALA A 106 5.25 -69.05 28.37
N PRO A 107 4.00 -68.59 28.13
CA PRO A 107 3.73 -67.30 27.50
C PRO A 107 4.11 -66.09 28.39
N PRO A 108 4.74 -65.03 27.85
CA PRO A 108 4.95 -63.80 28.59
C PRO A 108 3.67 -62.95 28.59
N THR A 109 3.22 -62.58 29.78
CA THR A 109 2.12 -61.64 30.01
C THR A 109 2.49 -60.24 29.51
N ILE A 110 1.76 -59.71 28.54
CA ILE A 110 1.89 -58.33 28.07
C ILE A 110 1.35 -57.39 29.17
N PRO A 111 2.12 -56.43 29.71
CA PRO A 111 1.57 -55.46 30.64
C PRO A 111 0.72 -54.44 29.88
N VAL A 112 -0.60 -54.46 30.11
CA VAL A 112 -1.58 -53.48 29.58
C VAL A 112 -1.50 -52.16 30.36
N SER A 113 -0.31 -51.57 30.44
CA SER A 113 -0.10 -50.28 31.09
C SER A 113 0.52 -49.31 30.10
N ILE A 114 -0.33 -48.51 29.45
CA ILE A 114 0.10 -47.39 28.61
C ILE A 114 0.73 -46.35 29.55
N ASP A 115 2.04 -46.17 29.43
CA ASP A 115 2.77 -45.17 30.21
C ASP A 115 2.44 -43.76 29.69
N PHE A 116 1.36 -43.19 30.21
CA PHE A 116 0.84 -41.87 29.83
C PHE A 116 1.89 -40.76 29.96
N LYS A 117 2.86 -40.91 30.86
CA LYS A 117 3.93 -39.92 31.07
C LYS A 117 4.90 -39.86 29.89
N ASN A 118 5.26 -41.02 29.33
CA ASN A 118 6.17 -41.10 28.18
C ASN A 118 5.48 -40.70 26.87
N THR A 119 4.20 -41.04 26.72
CA THR A 119 3.39 -40.60 25.56
C THR A 119 3.14 -39.10 25.57
N TYR A 120 2.89 -38.50 26.74
CA TYR A 120 2.74 -37.05 26.86
C TYR A 120 4.07 -36.32 26.61
N ALA A 121 5.19 -36.86 27.10
CA ALA A 121 6.52 -36.31 26.86
C ALA A 121 6.92 -36.36 25.38
N THR A 122 6.61 -37.46 24.68
CA THR A 122 6.84 -37.58 23.23
C THR A 122 5.91 -36.67 22.43
N ALA A 123 4.62 -36.59 22.77
CA ALA A 123 3.68 -35.67 22.13
C ALA A 123 4.08 -34.21 22.33
N ALA A 124 4.53 -33.81 23.53
CA ALA A 124 5.02 -32.46 23.80
C ALA A 124 6.28 -32.13 22.99
N ARG A 125 7.20 -33.09 22.82
CA ARG A 125 8.40 -32.95 21.99
C ARG A 125 8.04 -32.78 20.51
N VAL A 126 7.10 -33.57 20.01
CA VAL A 126 6.57 -33.44 18.64
C VAL A 126 5.88 -32.09 18.47
N HIS A 127 5.05 -31.67 19.42
CA HIS A 127 4.35 -30.39 19.34
C HIS A 127 5.29 -29.18 19.44
N GLY A 128 6.40 -29.31 20.19
CA GLY A 128 7.48 -28.33 20.26
C GLY A 128 8.26 -28.23 18.94
N THR A 129 8.66 -29.36 18.36
CA THR A 129 9.35 -29.39 17.05
C THR A 129 8.48 -28.85 15.91
N VAL A 130 7.18 -29.19 15.89
CA VAL A 130 6.23 -28.63 14.92
C VAL A 130 6.08 -27.11 15.10
N ARG A 131 6.03 -26.62 16.34
CA ARG A 131 5.98 -25.19 16.63
C ARG A 131 7.26 -24.47 16.18
N GLU A 132 8.42 -25.08 16.40
CA GLU A 132 9.70 -24.53 15.97
C GLU A 132 9.82 -24.50 14.43
N LEU A 133 9.35 -25.55 13.75
CA LEU A 133 9.27 -25.58 12.28
C LEU A 133 8.29 -24.53 11.74
N LEU A 134 7.13 -24.36 12.38
CA LEU A 134 6.18 -23.31 12.03
C LEU A 134 6.77 -21.91 12.26
N GLY A 135 7.56 -21.71 13.32
CA GLY A 135 8.33 -20.49 13.55
C GLY A 135 9.33 -20.22 12.43
N LYS A 136 10.15 -21.21 12.07
CA LYS A 136 11.10 -21.10 10.95
C LYS A 136 10.41 -20.79 9.61
N ILE A 137 9.25 -21.39 9.35
CA ILE A 137 8.44 -21.09 8.15
C ILE A 137 7.89 -19.67 8.21
N HIS A 138 7.44 -19.21 9.38
CA HIS A 138 6.96 -17.85 9.58
C HIS A 138 8.07 -16.83 9.31
N ASP A 139 9.26 -17.04 9.89
CA ASP A 139 10.43 -16.19 9.69
C ASP A 139 10.87 -16.17 8.22
N GLN A 140 10.83 -17.32 7.53
CA GLN A 140 11.09 -17.41 6.09
C GLN A 140 10.06 -16.67 5.23
N LEU A 141 8.82 -16.53 5.70
CA LEU A 141 7.77 -15.76 5.03
C LEU A 141 7.90 -14.27 5.31
N GLU A 142 8.31 -13.87 6.52
CA GLU A 142 8.57 -12.47 6.89
C GLU A 142 9.84 -11.90 6.24
N GLN A 143 10.85 -12.73 6.01
CA GLN A 143 12.09 -12.33 5.31
C GLN A 143 11.88 -11.99 3.82
N LYS A 144 10.73 -12.32 3.23
CA LYS A 144 10.42 -11.89 1.86
C LYS A 144 9.96 -10.44 1.92
N PRO A 145 10.75 -9.47 1.39
CA PRO A 145 10.35 -8.08 1.41
C PRO A 145 8.97 -7.92 0.75
N PRO A 146 8.14 -6.96 1.21
CA PRO A 146 6.82 -6.76 0.66
C PRO A 146 6.92 -6.59 -0.85
N LEU A 147 6.18 -7.43 -1.57
CA LEU A 147 6.26 -7.55 -3.01
C LEU A 147 6.12 -6.16 -3.63
N THR A 148 7.11 -5.74 -4.41
CA THR A 148 7.06 -4.43 -5.07
C THR A 148 5.80 -4.35 -5.93
N ARG A 149 5.26 -3.14 -6.13
CA ARG A 149 4.00 -2.95 -6.88
C ARG A 149 4.02 -3.65 -8.25
N GLU A 150 5.15 -3.60 -8.94
CA GLU A 150 5.34 -4.23 -10.25
C GLU A 150 5.34 -5.75 -10.16
N GLN A 151 6.12 -6.33 -9.24
CA GLN A 151 6.15 -7.77 -9.00
C GLN A 151 4.76 -8.29 -8.55
N ALA A 152 4.03 -7.51 -7.76
CA ALA A 152 2.67 -7.83 -7.34
C ALA A 152 1.70 -7.85 -8.52
N LEU A 153 1.79 -6.87 -9.41
CA LEU A 153 0.98 -6.83 -10.63
C LEU A 153 1.29 -8.01 -11.55
N SER A 154 2.58 -8.32 -11.81
CA SER A 154 2.97 -9.46 -12.62
C SER A 154 2.50 -10.78 -12.02
N LYS A 155 2.57 -10.94 -10.69
CA LYS A 155 2.09 -12.14 -10.00
C LYS A 155 0.57 -12.27 -10.05
N ILE A 156 -0.17 -11.17 -9.93
CA ILE A 156 -1.64 -11.16 -10.09
C ILE A 156 -2.02 -11.54 -11.53
N GLN A 157 -1.31 -11.01 -12.52
CA GLN A 157 -1.52 -11.33 -13.93
C GLN A 157 -1.27 -12.82 -14.22
N SER A 158 -0.12 -13.37 -13.81
CA SER A 158 0.19 -14.79 -14.04
C SER A 158 -0.79 -15.72 -13.34
N MET A 159 -1.18 -15.41 -12.09
CA MET A 159 -2.20 -16.15 -11.36
C MET A 159 -3.55 -16.14 -12.08
N TRP A 160 -3.93 -15.01 -12.68
CA TRP A 160 -5.15 -14.90 -13.47
C TRP A 160 -5.08 -15.74 -14.74
N GLU A 161 -3.98 -15.71 -15.47
CA GLU A 161 -3.77 -16.50 -16.69
C GLU A 161 -3.83 -18.01 -16.39
N ILE A 162 -3.14 -18.46 -15.34
CA ILE A 162 -3.20 -19.86 -14.90
C ILE A 162 -4.63 -20.25 -14.54
N ARG A 163 -5.35 -19.40 -13.82
CA ARG A 163 -6.74 -19.67 -13.42
C ARG A 163 -7.68 -19.71 -14.63
N LYS A 164 -7.46 -18.85 -15.63
CA LYS A 164 -8.19 -18.85 -16.90
C LYS A 164 -7.91 -20.12 -17.70
N ALA A 165 -6.64 -20.51 -17.85
CA ALA A 165 -6.23 -21.72 -18.55
C ALA A 165 -6.79 -22.99 -17.89
N ARG A 166 -6.70 -23.10 -16.55
CA ARG A 166 -7.30 -24.22 -15.79
C ARG A 166 -8.81 -24.30 -15.99
N LYS A 167 -9.50 -23.15 -16.02
CA LYS A 167 -10.94 -23.11 -16.28
C LYS A 167 -11.28 -23.59 -17.69
N GLN A 168 -10.51 -23.17 -18.70
CA GLN A 168 -10.68 -23.64 -20.08
C GLN A 168 -10.41 -25.14 -20.20
N LEU A 169 -9.32 -25.64 -19.63
CA LEU A 169 -8.99 -27.06 -19.59
C LEU A 169 -10.11 -27.89 -18.93
N LYS A 170 -10.62 -27.43 -17.79
CA LYS A 170 -11.77 -28.07 -17.13
C LYS A 170 -12.99 -28.12 -18.03
N ALA A 171 -13.33 -27.02 -18.71
CA ALA A 171 -14.47 -26.97 -19.62
C ALA A 171 -14.31 -27.98 -20.76
N LEU A 172 -13.11 -28.06 -21.38
CA LEU A 172 -12.80 -29.04 -22.41
C LEU A 172 -12.92 -30.48 -21.89
N VAL A 173 -12.40 -30.76 -20.70
CA VAL A 173 -12.51 -32.09 -20.09
C VAL A 173 -13.96 -32.45 -19.79
N CYS A 174 -14.80 -31.49 -19.38
CA CYS A 174 -16.24 -31.71 -19.20
C CYS A 174 -17.00 -31.93 -20.52
N GLU A 175 -16.50 -31.35 -21.61
CA GLU A 175 -17.05 -31.58 -22.94
C GLU A 175 -16.70 -32.99 -23.44
N VAL A 176 -15.44 -33.40 -23.26
CA VAL A 176 -14.88 -34.68 -23.70
C VAL A 176 -15.38 -35.87 -22.88
N TYR A 177 -15.48 -35.73 -21.55
CA TYR A 177 -15.81 -36.83 -20.64
C TYR A 177 -17.23 -36.72 -20.07
N SER A 178 -17.92 -37.85 -19.97
CA SER A 178 -19.17 -38.02 -19.22
C SER A 178 -18.96 -38.98 -18.06
N SER A 179 -19.51 -38.68 -16.88
CA SER A 179 -19.51 -39.61 -15.74
C SER A 179 -20.82 -40.39 -15.69
N PHE A 180 -20.73 -41.70 -15.47
CA PHE A 180 -21.87 -42.58 -15.23
C PHE A 180 -21.61 -43.42 -13.97
N GLU A 181 -22.69 -43.79 -13.27
CA GLU A 181 -22.64 -44.72 -12.14
C GLU A 181 -22.95 -46.13 -12.64
N ASP A 182 -22.10 -47.10 -12.29
CA ASP A 182 -22.38 -48.51 -12.58
C ASP A 182 -23.41 -49.05 -11.58
N PRO A 183 -24.60 -49.52 -12.03
CA PRO A 183 -25.65 -50.00 -11.13
C PRO A 183 -25.27 -51.24 -10.30
N GLY A 184 -24.25 -52.01 -10.70
CA GLY A 184 -23.80 -53.17 -9.93
C GLY A 184 -22.83 -52.83 -8.79
N THR A 185 -21.98 -51.81 -8.98
CA THR A 185 -20.89 -51.47 -8.04
C THR A 185 -21.07 -50.12 -7.36
N GLY A 186 -21.97 -49.27 -7.86
CA GLY A 186 -22.15 -47.88 -7.41
C GLY A 186 -20.94 -46.98 -7.69
N GLN A 187 -19.93 -47.46 -8.41
CA GLN A 187 -18.73 -46.68 -8.72
C GLN A 187 -18.93 -45.80 -9.96
N THR A 188 -18.37 -44.59 -9.92
CA THR A 188 -18.43 -43.67 -11.06
C THR A 188 -17.31 -43.97 -12.04
N TYR A 189 -17.65 -44.31 -13.28
CA TYR A 189 -16.70 -44.42 -14.39
C TYR A 189 -16.83 -43.22 -15.33
N TYR A 190 -15.73 -42.90 -16.01
CA TYR A 190 -15.61 -41.76 -16.91
C TYR A 190 -15.51 -42.27 -18.35
N TYR A 191 -16.47 -41.88 -19.18
CA TYR A 191 -16.54 -42.24 -20.58
C TYR A 191 -16.08 -41.07 -21.46
N ASN A 192 -15.08 -41.30 -22.32
CA ASN A 192 -14.66 -40.33 -23.31
C ASN A 192 -15.56 -40.40 -24.55
N LYS A 193 -16.28 -39.31 -24.86
CA LYS A 193 -17.24 -39.25 -25.96
C LYS A 193 -16.60 -39.38 -27.35
N PHE A 194 -15.33 -39.00 -27.49
CA PHE A 194 -14.64 -38.98 -28.77
C PHE A 194 -13.91 -40.29 -29.07
N THR A 195 -13.18 -40.83 -28.09
CA THR A 195 -12.44 -42.10 -28.26
C THR A 195 -13.31 -43.33 -27.99
N LYS A 196 -14.48 -43.14 -27.38
CA LYS A 196 -15.40 -44.19 -26.91
C LYS A 196 -14.80 -45.13 -25.88
N GLU A 197 -13.72 -44.72 -25.22
CA GLU A 197 -13.04 -45.48 -24.18
C GLU A 197 -13.60 -45.13 -22.79
N THR A 198 -13.62 -46.13 -21.90
CA THR A 198 -14.01 -45.99 -20.50
C THR A 198 -12.79 -46.05 -19.59
N GLN A 199 -12.70 -45.13 -18.63
CA GLN A 199 -11.67 -45.14 -17.61
C GLN A 199 -12.29 -45.02 -16.22
N TRP A 200 -11.76 -45.77 -15.26
CA TRP A 200 -12.19 -45.74 -13.86
C TRP A 200 -11.51 -44.62 -13.06
N THR A 201 -10.36 -44.14 -13.54
CA THR A 201 -9.61 -43.05 -12.92
C THR A 201 -10.13 -41.69 -13.38
N LYS A 202 -10.40 -40.81 -12.42
CA LYS A 202 -10.86 -39.43 -12.68
C LYS A 202 -9.79 -38.64 -13.45
N PRO A 203 -10.16 -37.91 -14.52
CA PRO A 203 -9.22 -37.03 -15.22
C PRO A 203 -8.56 -36.03 -14.28
N ALA A 204 -7.22 -35.98 -14.24
CA ALA A 204 -6.45 -35.17 -13.29
C ALA A 204 -6.81 -33.66 -13.33
N ALA A 205 -7.20 -33.16 -14.50
CA ALA A 205 -7.62 -31.77 -14.70
C ALA A 205 -8.88 -31.37 -13.91
N LEU A 206 -9.72 -32.33 -13.50
CA LEU A 206 -10.99 -32.07 -12.83
C LEU A 206 -10.80 -31.78 -11.32
N GLY A 207 -9.74 -32.31 -10.70
CA GLY A 207 -9.45 -32.11 -9.28
C GLY A 207 -10.58 -32.61 -8.38
N SER A 208 -11.04 -31.77 -7.44
CA SER A 208 -12.10 -32.12 -6.48
C SER A 208 -13.54 -31.97 -7.02
N GLU A 209 -13.76 -31.33 -8.18
CA GLU A 209 -15.10 -31.11 -8.76
C GLU A 209 -15.60 -32.35 -9.51
N ALA A 210 -16.88 -32.70 -9.41
CA ALA A 210 -17.49 -33.77 -10.20
C ALA A 210 -17.94 -33.24 -11.59
N LEU A 211 -18.01 -34.12 -12.61
CA LEU A 211 -18.48 -33.73 -13.95
C LEU A 211 -19.97 -33.33 -13.95
N SER A 212 -20.77 -33.91 -13.03
CA SER A 212 -22.20 -33.62 -12.85
C SER A 212 -22.48 -32.19 -12.36
N ASP A 213 -21.52 -31.55 -11.68
CA ASP A 213 -21.67 -30.21 -11.09
C ASP A 213 -21.65 -29.06 -12.11
N PHE A 214 -21.22 -29.31 -13.35
CA PHE A 214 -21.10 -28.26 -14.36
C PHE A 214 -22.45 -27.79 -14.94
N ASN A 215 -23.46 -28.68 -14.96
CA ASN A 215 -24.80 -28.36 -15.46
C ASN A 215 -25.78 -27.97 -14.34
N SER A 216 -25.54 -28.36 -13.09
CA SER A 216 -26.39 -28.05 -11.93
C SER A 216 -26.01 -26.70 -11.30
N LYS A 217 -26.14 -25.59 -12.03
CA LYS A 217 -26.04 -24.24 -11.44
C LYS A 217 -27.27 -23.89 -10.60
N LYS A 218 -27.49 -24.63 -9.52
CA LYS A 218 -28.32 -24.22 -8.40
C LYS A 218 -27.60 -24.66 -7.14
N ARG A 219 -26.52 -23.93 -6.82
CA ARG A 219 -25.80 -24.08 -5.56
C ARG A 219 -26.82 -23.88 -4.45
N GLU A 220 -27.31 -24.95 -3.84
CA GLU A 220 -28.22 -24.86 -2.72
C GLU A 220 -27.51 -24.04 -1.65
N LYS A 221 -28.09 -22.88 -1.32
CA LYS A 221 -27.57 -22.04 -0.25
C LYS A 221 -27.79 -22.83 1.02
N THR A 222 -26.76 -23.50 1.50
CA THR A 222 -26.78 -24.10 2.84
C THR A 222 -27.10 -22.97 3.82
N LYS A 223 -28.28 -23.05 4.43
CA LYS A 223 -28.65 -22.11 5.49
C LYS A 223 -27.69 -22.38 6.64
N THR A 224 -26.77 -21.46 6.90
CA THR A 224 -25.93 -21.50 8.09
C THR A 224 -26.85 -21.35 9.30
N ALA A 225 -26.97 -22.41 10.10
CA ALA A 225 -27.64 -22.35 11.39
C ALA A 225 -26.69 -21.72 12.41
N PHE A 226 -27.17 -20.73 13.17
CA PHE A 226 -26.41 -20.06 14.24
C PHE A 226 -26.82 -20.66 15.59
N ALA A 227 -25.88 -20.76 16.55
CA ALA A 227 -26.16 -21.31 17.88
C ALA A 227 -26.80 -20.27 18.82
N SER A 228 -26.49 -18.99 18.61
CA SER A 228 -27.03 -17.87 19.38
C SER A 228 -27.40 -16.70 18.47
N ARG A 229 -28.36 -15.88 18.92
CA ARG A 229 -28.74 -14.61 18.27
C ARG A 229 -27.57 -13.63 18.19
N GLU A 230 -26.70 -13.60 19.20
CA GLU A 230 -25.52 -12.71 19.20
C GLU A 230 -24.52 -13.10 18.09
N GLU A 231 -24.34 -14.39 17.84
CA GLU A 231 -23.51 -14.88 16.74
C GLU A 231 -24.11 -14.54 15.38
N GLU A 232 -25.44 -14.62 15.25
CA GLU A 232 -26.17 -14.20 14.06
C GLU A 232 -25.99 -12.70 13.79
N GLU A 233 -26.11 -11.86 14.82
CA GLU A 233 -25.91 -10.41 14.73
C GLU A 233 -24.46 -10.06 14.36
N LEU A 234 -23.46 -10.68 14.98
CA LEU A 234 -22.05 -10.47 14.63
C LEU A 234 -21.74 -10.93 13.21
N HIS A 235 -22.29 -12.07 12.78
CA HIS A 235 -22.14 -12.54 11.40
C HIS A 235 -22.83 -11.59 10.41
N ALA A 236 -24.03 -11.10 10.72
CA ALA A 236 -24.74 -10.12 9.90
C ALA A 236 -23.98 -8.80 9.78
N VAL A 237 -23.45 -8.27 10.89
CA VAL A 237 -22.60 -7.07 10.90
C VAL A 237 -21.35 -7.29 10.06
N SER A 238 -20.67 -8.42 10.22
CA SER A 238 -19.50 -8.77 9.41
C SER A 238 -19.82 -8.85 7.92
N LYS A 239 -20.97 -9.43 7.54
CA LYS A 239 -21.46 -9.44 6.15
C LYS A 239 -21.76 -8.04 5.63
N LEU A 240 -22.45 -7.20 6.41
CA LEU A 240 -22.75 -5.82 6.03
C LEU A 240 -21.47 -5.00 5.84
N GLN A 241 -20.51 -5.13 6.76
CA GLN A 241 -19.20 -4.51 6.63
C GLN A 241 -18.45 -5.01 5.39
N ALA A 242 -18.45 -6.31 5.13
CA ALA A 242 -17.83 -6.88 3.93
C ALA A 242 -18.50 -6.37 2.65
N MET A 243 -19.83 -6.26 2.64
CA MET A 243 -20.61 -5.68 1.54
C MET A 243 -20.27 -4.20 1.34
N ALA A 244 -20.20 -3.42 2.41
CA ALA A 244 -19.83 -2.00 2.37
C ALA A 244 -18.41 -1.81 1.84
N ARG A 245 -17.42 -2.53 2.40
CA ARG A 245 -16.02 -2.51 1.91
C ARG A 245 -15.95 -2.87 0.43
N SER A 246 -16.67 -3.93 0.01
CA SER A 246 -16.74 -4.33 -1.40
C SER A 246 -17.45 -3.28 -2.28
N HIS A 247 -18.45 -2.59 -1.76
CA HIS A 247 -19.14 -1.50 -2.46
C HIS A 247 -18.20 -0.31 -2.66
N PHE A 248 -17.53 0.15 -1.61
CA PHE A 248 -16.57 1.25 -1.68
C PHE A 248 -15.39 0.93 -2.60
N ALA A 249 -14.84 -0.29 -2.52
CA ALA A 249 -13.78 -0.75 -3.42
C ALA A 249 -14.24 -0.75 -4.89
N ARG A 250 -15.45 -1.26 -5.18
CA ARG A 250 -16.02 -1.25 -6.53
C ARG A 250 -16.30 0.17 -7.02
N ARG A 251 -16.83 1.05 -6.19
CA ARG A 251 -17.07 2.47 -6.52
C ARG A 251 -15.76 3.19 -6.82
N HIS A 252 -14.73 2.97 -6.01
CA HIS A 252 -13.40 3.53 -6.23
C HIS A 252 -12.79 3.01 -7.54
N MET A 253 -12.89 1.71 -7.80
CA MET A 253 -12.42 1.11 -9.05
C MET A 253 -13.13 1.70 -10.27
N ARG A 254 -14.46 1.91 -10.20
CA ARG A 254 -15.22 2.57 -11.27
C ARG A 254 -14.70 3.97 -11.57
N LYS A 255 -14.45 4.78 -10.53
CA LYS A 255 -13.85 6.12 -10.66
C LYS A 255 -12.47 6.06 -11.31
N LEU A 256 -11.62 5.10 -10.93
CA LEU A 256 -10.30 4.95 -11.53
C LEU A 256 -10.39 4.60 -13.00
N ILE A 257 -11.28 3.67 -13.37
CA ILE A 257 -11.46 3.30 -14.78
C ILE A 257 -12.05 4.46 -15.57
N SER A 258 -13.07 5.17 -15.05
CA SER A 258 -13.66 6.31 -15.75
C SER A 258 -12.72 7.52 -15.89
N SER A 259 -11.71 7.65 -15.02
CA SER A 259 -10.66 8.67 -15.19
C SER A 259 -9.70 8.39 -16.36
N VAL A 260 -9.63 7.13 -16.81
CA VAL A 260 -8.70 6.68 -17.88
C VAL A 260 -9.41 6.55 -19.22
N TYR A 261 -10.70 6.29 -19.22
CA TYR A 261 -11.51 6.13 -20.42
C TYR A 261 -12.44 7.31 -20.61
N GLU A 262 -12.46 7.89 -21.81
CA GLU A 262 -13.48 8.86 -22.17
C GLU A 262 -14.36 8.33 -23.29
N LYS A 263 -15.65 8.68 -23.19
CA LYS A 263 -16.70 8.26 -24.11
C LYS A 263 -16.87 9.34 -25.18
N ILE A 264 -16.58 9.01 -26.43
CA ILE A 264 -16.67 9.95 -27.56
C ILE A 264 -17.79 9.50 -28.51
N TRP A 265 -18.60 10.44 -28.96
CA TRP A 265 -19.58 10.20 -30.01
C TRP A 265 -18.91 10.34 -31.37
N ASP A 266 -19.01 9.30 -32.20
CA ASP A 266 -18.59 9.36 -33.59
C ASP A 266 -19.79 9.73 -34.48
N VAL A 267 -19.62 10.77 -35.29
CA VAL A 267 -20.67 11.33 -36.15
C VAL A 267 -20.92 10.43 -37.36
N ASP A 268 -19.87 9.79 -37.87
CA ASP A 268 -19.94 8.98 -39.09
C ASP A 268 -20.62 7.64 -38.81
N THR A 269 -20.28 6.98 -37.69
CA THR A 269 -20.86 5.69 -37.31
C THR A 269 -22.10 5.81 -36.41
N GLN A 270 -22.47 7.02 -35.98
CA GLN A 270 -23.58 7.30 -35.07
C GLN A 270 -23.54 6.41 -33.80
N ARG A 271 -22.32 6.14 -33.30
CA ARG A 271 -22.08 5.28 -32.14
C ARG A 271 -21.01 5.87 -31.24
N TYR A 272 -21.07 5.50 -29.96
CA TYR A 272 -20.01 5.84 -29.03
C TYR A 272 -18.84 4.89 -29.17
N TYR A 273 -17.63 5.43 -29.15
CA TYR A 273 -16.41 4.66 -28.89
C TYR A 273 -15.77 5.12 -27.59
N TYR A 274 -14.99 4.23 -26.99
CA TYR A 274 -14.30 4.45 -25.73
C TYR A 274 -12.80 4.49 -26.00
N HIS A 275 -12.19 5.62 -25.73
CA HIS A 275 -10.76 5.78 -25.91
C HIS A 275 -10.05 5.80 -24.55
N ASN A 276 -8.91 5.13 -24.49
CA ASN A 276 -8.06 5.12 -23.32
C ASN A 276 -7.02 6.24 -23.44
N THR A 277 -7.05 7.21 -22.54
CA THR A 277 -6.14 8.37 -22.57
C THR A 277 -4.67 8.00 -22.35
N LYS A 278 -4.40 6.87 -21.68
CA LYS A 278 -3.04 6.41 -21.36
C LYS A 278 -2.44 5.54 -22.47
N SER A 279 -3.18 4.53 -22.94
CA SER A 279 -2.67 3.64 -23.99
C SER A 279 -2.93 4.16 -25.40
N LYS A 280 -3.77 5.18 -25.55
CA LYS A 280 -4.27 5.71 -26.83
C LYS A 280 -5.00 4.67 -27.69
N GLU A 281 -5.43 3.56 -27.08
CA GLU A 281 -6.25 2.54 -27.76
C GLU A 281 -7.71 2.99 -27.84
N VAL A 282 -8.33 2.72 -28.98
CA VAL A 282 -9.77 2.91 -29.21
C VAL A 282 -10.48 1.57 -29.18
N LYS A 283 -11.58 1.48 -28.41
CA LYS A 283 -12.43 0.30 -28.34
C LYS A 283 -13.88 0.70 -28.55
N TRP A 284 -14.58 -0.07 -29.37
CA TRP A 284 -16.01 0.09 -29.62
C TRP A 284 -16.87 -0.58 -28.56
N GLU A 285 -16.28 -1.49 -27.77
CA GLU A 285 -16.93 -2.11 -26.63
C GLU A 285 -16.69 -1.32 -25.35
N LYS A 286 -17.75 -1.15 -24.55
CA LYS A 286 -17.67 -0.50 -23.25
C LYS A 286 -16.70 -1.23 -22.32
N PRO A 287 -15.78 -0.51 -21.63
CA PRO A 287 -14.89 -1.10 -20.65
C PRO A 287 -15.66 -1.90 -19.60
N ARG A 288 -15.20 -3.13 -19.37
CA ARG A 288 -15.82 -4.02 -18.41
C ARG A 288 -15.75 -3.37 -17.02
N TRP A 289 -16.83 -3.46 -16.26
CA TRP A 289 -16.95 -2.98 -14.86
C TRP A 289 -17.21 -1.48 -14.68
N VAL A 290 -17.58 -0.75 -15.73
CA VAL A 290 -18.00 0.67 -15.65
C VAL A 290 -19.35 0.89 -16.31
N SER A 291 -20.18 1.74 -15.71
CA SER A 291 -21.48 2.16 -16.26
C SER A 291 -21.31 3.28 -17.28
N ASP A 292 -22.26 3.43 -18.21
CA ASP A 292 -22.26 4.56 -19.15
C ASP A 292 -22.44 5.91 -18.45
N GLU A 293 -23.09 5.93 -17.28
CA GLU A 293 -23.25 7.13 -16.45
C GLU A 293 -21.92 7.61 -15.86
N ASP A 294 -21.02 6.69 -15.54
CA ASP A 294 -19.71 7.00 -14.96
C ASP A 294 -18.70 7.44 -16.04
N LEU A 295 -18.95 7.14 -17.32
CA LEU A 295 -18.09 7.48 -18.45
C LEU A 295 -18.55 8.78 -19.10
N LEU A 296 -17.98 9.88 -18.62
CA LEU A 296 -18.32 11.19 -19.12
C LEU A 296 -17.76 11.43 -20.53
N THR A 297 -18.54 12.17 -21.31
CA THR A 297 -18.04 12.78 -22.54
C THR A 297 -17.07 13.90 -22.20
N PRO A 298 -16.10 14.22 -23.08
CA PRO A 298 -15.10 15.27 -22.84
C PRO A 298 -15.73 16.62 -22.42
N ARG A 299 -16.87 16.96 -23.03
CA ARG A 299 -17.61 18.19 -22.73
C ARG A 299 -18.28 18.18 -21.35
N ALA A 300 -18.81 17.04 -20.93
CA ALA A 300 -19.37 16.86 -19.59
C ALA A 300 -18.28 16.86 -18.52
N LEU A 301 -17.14 16.23 -18.80
CA LEU A 301 -15.98 16.20 -17.91
C LEU A 301 -15.43 17.61 -17.68
N TYR A 302 -15.28 18.40 -18.74
CA TYR A 302 -14.87 19.80 -18.65
C TYR A 302 -15.83 20.64 -17.79
N LYS A 303 -17.14 20.46 -17.97
CA LYS A 303 -18.16 21.14 -17.17
C LYS A 303 -18.09 20.76 -15.69
N LEU A 304 -17.86 19.48 -15.38
CA LEU A 304 -17.68 19.03 -14.00
C LEU A 304 -16.41 19.56 -13.37
N LEU A 305 -15.26 19.49 -14.07
CA LEU A 305 -14.00 20.01 -13.55
C LEU A 305 -14.10 21.50 -13.24
N HIS A 306 -14.69 22.29 -14.15
CA HIS A 306 -14.92 23.71 -13.88
C HIS A 306 -15.89 23.96 -12.74
N ALA A 307 -16.95 23.17 -12.62
CA ALA A 307 -17.87 23.27 -11.49
C ALA A 307 -17.20 22.89 -10.16
N GLU A 308 -16.33 21.87 -10.15
CA GLU A 308 -15.59 21.43 -8.97
C GLU A 308 -14.58 22.49 -8.54
N VAL A 309 -13.81 23.07 -9.47
CA VAL A 309 -12.89 24.19 -9.19
C VAL A 309 -13.63 25.41 -8.61
N VAL A 310 -14.80 25.73 -9.16
CA VAL A 310 -15.64 26.83 -8.64
C VAL A 310 -16.19 26.51 -7.25
N GLN A 311 -16.64 25.28 -7.00
CA GLN A 311 -17.13 24.85 -5.69
C GLN A 311 -16.02 24.78 -4.65
N GLU A 312 -14.83 24.30 -5.00
CA GLU A 312 -13.65 24.29 -4.12
C GLU A 312 -13.26 25.72 -3.75
N ALA A 313 -13.20 26.64 -4.72
CA ALA A 313 -12.95 28.06 -4.46
C ALA A 313 -14.01 28.70 -3.56
N GLN A 314 -15.28 28.29 -3.67
CA GLN A 314 -16.36 28.76 -2.80
C GLN A 314 -16.29 28.13 -1.39
N GLN A 315 -15.97 26.85 -1.28
CA GLN A 315 -15.79 26.15 0.00
C GLN A 315 -14.56 26.64 0.77
N GLU A 316 -13.45 26.91 0.08
CA GLU A 316 -12.26 27.53 0.68
C GLU A 316 -12.54 28.95 1.18
N LYS A 317 -13.44 29.70 0.53
CA LYS A 317 -13.89 31.01 1.03
C LYS A 317 -14.84 30.90 2.22
N ALA A 318 -15.66 29.85 2.30
CA ALA A 318 -16.63 29.63 3.38
C ALA A 318 -16.03 28.97 4.66
N LYS A 319 -15.05 28.08 4.52
CA LYS A 319 -14.37 27.38 5.65
C LYS A 319 -13.66 28.30 6.66
N PRO A 320 -13.00 29.42 6.30
CA PRO A 320 -12.30 30.27 7.28
C PRO A 320 -13.22 31.11 8.15
N GLN A 321 -14.51 31.28 7.80
CA GLN A 321 -15.44 32.07 8.61
C GLN A 321 -16.10 31.26 9.73
N LYS A 322 -16.48 29.99 9.49
CA LYS A 322 -17.11 29.14 10.51
C LYS A 322 -16.18 28.76 11.67
N ALA A 323 -14.89 28.50 11.40
CA ALA A 323 -13.90 28.15 12.44
C ALA A 323 -13.42 29.35 13.28
N ARG A 324 -13.73 30.59 12.86
CA ARG A 324 -13.25 31.83 13.50
C ARG A 324 -14.20 32.37 14.57
N ASN A 325 -15.45 31.90 14.57
CA ASN A 325 -16.53 32.43 15.40
C ASN A 325 -16.75 31.65 16.71
N GLU A 326 -15.98 30.59 16.95
CA GLU A 326 -15.98 29.88 18.23
C GLU A 326 -15.04 30.61 19.21
N PRO A 327 -15.51 31.03 20.41
CA PRO A 327 -14.70 31.80 21.34
C PRO A 327 -13.49 30.98 21.78
N LEU A 328 -12.30 31.48 21.44
CA LEU A 328 -11.05 30.78 21.67
C LEU A 328 -10.72 30.77 23.17
N THR A 329 -10.58 29.59 23.78
CA THR A 329 -10.15 29.50 25.18
C THR A 329 -8.76 30.11 25.37
N PRO A 330 -8.46 30.73 26.53
CA PRO A 330 -7.20 31.45 26.75
C PRO A 330 -5.96 30.56 26.55
N GLU A 331 -6.04 29.28 26.91
CA GLU A 331 -4.98 28.30 26.67
C GLU A 331 -4.76 28.00 25.19
N THR A 332 -5.86 27.88 24.43
CA THR A 332 -5.80 27.62 22.98
C THR A 332 -5.26 28.85 22.25
N ALA A 333 -5.65 30.05 22.68
CA ALA A 333 -5.10 31.32 22.22
C ALA A 333 -3.60 31.42 22.50
N ALA A 334 -3.16 31.15 23.74
CA ALA A 334 -1.75 31.15 24.12
C ALA A 334 -0.94 30.15 23.28
N ARG A 335 -1.47 28.94 23.07
CA ARG A 335 -0.83 27.92 22.23
C ARG A 335 -0.70 28.36 20.77
N LEU A 336 -1.71 29.00 20.20
CA LEU A 336 -1.69 29.52 18.84
C LEU A 336 -0.68 30.67 18.69
N VAL A 337 -0.63 31.60 19.65
CA VAL A 337 0.35 32.69 19.67
C VAL A 337 1.77 32.14 19.81
N GLN A 338 2.00 31.19 20.72
CA GLN A 338 3.30 30.53 20.87
C GLN A 338 3.73 29.79 19.59
N ARG A 339 2.79 29.07 18.93
CA ARG A 339 3.06 28.42 17.64
C ARG A 339 3.41 29.43 16.56
N ALA A 340 2.67 30.53 16.47
CA ALA A 340 2.93 31.61 15.52
C ALA A 340 4.31 32.24 15.77
N TYR A 341 4.66 32.52 17.03
CA TYR A 341 5.96 33.05 17.41
C TYR A 341 7.10 32.08 17.06
N ARG A 342 6.98 30.80 17.43
CA ARG A 342 8.00 29.77 17.11
C ARG A 342 8.18 29.61 15.61
N ARG A 343 7.09 29.64 14.82
CA ARG A 343 7.12 29.63 13.36
C ARG A 343 7.84 30.86 12.82
N LYS A 344 7.48 32.07 13.28
CA LYS A 344 8.13 33.33 12.88
C LYS A 344 9.63 33.30 13.21
N LYS A 345 9.99 32.86 14.41
CA LYS A 345 11.39 32.77 14.86
C LYS A 345 12.18 31.74 14.06
N GLY A 346 11.60 30.57 13.81
CA GLY A 346 12.19 29.54 12.95
C GLY A 346 12.40 30.02 11.52
N PHE A 347 11.40 30.70 10.95
CA PHE A 347 11.49 31.28 9.61
C PHE A 347 12.56 32.37 9.54
N GLN A 348 12.67 33.25 10.54
CA GLN A 348 13.76 34.23 10.63
C GLN A 348 15.14 33.57 10.68
N ASN A 349 15.30 32.48 11.43
CA ASN A 349 16.55 31.73 11.48
C ASN A 349 16.87 31.10 10.11
N LEU A 350 15.88 30.52 9.45
CA LEU A 350 16.04 29.94 8.12
C LEU A 350 16.39 31.01 7.07
N LEU A 351 15.75 32.17 7.12
CA LEU A 351 16.05 33.33 6.28
C LEU A 351 17.48 33.81 6.50
N ARG A 352 17.93 33.88 7.76
CA ARG A 352 19.31 34.20 8.12
C ARG A 352 20.31 33.20 7.54
N LEU A 353 20.02 31.90 7.61
CA LEU A 353 20.86 30.84 7.04
C LEU A 353 20.90 30.95 5.51
N CYS A 354 19.76 31.16 4.84
CA CYS A 354 19.71 31.34 3.40
C CYS A 354 20.54 32.54 2.94
N ARG A 355 20.44 33.67 3.64
CA ARG A 355 21.25 34.87 3.37
C ARG A 355 22.74 34.66 3.60
N ALA A 356 23.13 33.74 4.48
CA ALA A 356 24.52 33.41 4.70
C ALA A 356 25.10 32.54 3.57
N VAL A 357 24.26 31.73 2.92
CA VAL A 357 24.65 30.78 1.87
C VAL A 357 24.66 31.41 0.49
N TYR A 358 23.66 32.24 0.17
CA TYR A 358 23.55 32.89 -1.12
C TYR A 358 24.24 34.26 -1.14
N GLU A 359 24.72 34.64 -2.31
CA GLU A 359 25.23 35.98 -2.64
C GLU A 359 24.48 36.52 -3.85
N ARG A 360 24.18 37.83 -3.85
CA ARG A 360 23.59 38.50 -5.02
C ARG A 360 24.68 39.25 -5.79
N ILE A 361 24.86 38.91 -7.05
CA ILE A 361 25.91 39.45 -7.92
C ILE A 361 25.24 40.15 -9.11
N TYR A 362 25.72 41.34 -9.47
CA TYR A 362 25.23 42.08 -10.62
C TYR A 362 26.02 41.68 -11.86
N ASP A 363 25.33 41.30 -12.91
CA ASP A 363 25.92 41.04 -14.22
C ASP A 363 25.77 42.29 -15.11
N PRO A 364 26.88 42.96 -15.48
CA PRO A 364 26.84 44.16 -16.32
C PRO A 364 26.41 43.89 -17.76
N GLU A 365 26.56 42.66 -18.28
CA GLU A 365 26.20 42.34 -19.66
C GLU A 365 24.69 42.22 -19.84
N GLN A 366 23.99 41.68 -18.84
CA GLN A 366 22.53 41.49 -18.88
C GLN A 366 21.75 42.55 -18.09
N GLY A 367 22.44 43.39 -17.31
CA GLY A 367 21.81 44.40 -16.46
C GLY A 367 20.98 43.83 -15.31
N MET A 368 21.15 42.55 -14.99
CA MET A 368 20.34 41.80 -14.03
C MET A 368 21.19 41.22 -12.90
N TYR A 369 20.55 40.90 -11.78
CA TYR A 369 21.20 40.21 -10.68
C TYR A 369 21.02 38.70 -10.80
N TYR A 370 22.07 37.94 -10.53
CA TYR A 370 22.00 36.50 -10.31
C TYR A 370 22.37 36.15 -8.86
N TYR A 371 21.91 34.99 -8.41
CA TYR A 371 22.14 34.47 -7.07
C TYR A 371 23.14 33.32 -7.13
N HIS A 372 24.27 33.47 -6.45
CA HIS A 372 25.31 32.45 -6.37
C HIS A 372 25.25 31.75 -5.01
N ASN A 373 25.17 30.42 -5.01
CA ASN A 373 25.23 29.61 -3.81
C ASN A 373 26.69 29.35 -3.44
N THR A 374 27.16 29.92 -2.34
CA THR A 374 28.58 29.85 -1.96
C THR A 374 29.04 28.47 -1.51
N ARG A 375 28.10 27.59 -1.14
CA ARG A 375 28.36 26.22 -0.68
C ARG A 375 28.38 25.22 -1.85
N THR A 376 27.42 25.29 -2.76
CA THR A 376 27.33 24.36 -3.91
C THR A 376 28.00 24.89 -5.17
N LYS A 377 28.36 26.19 -5.20
CA LYS A 377 28.91 26.91 -6.36
C LYS A 377 27.96 27.02 -7.55
N GLU A 378 26.68 26.72 -7.36
CA GLU A 378 25.65 26.86 -8.39
C GLU A 378 25.14 28.30 -8.49
N THR A 379 24.79 28.73 -9.70
CA THR A 379 24.23 30.05 -9.99
C THR A 379 22.81 29.93 -10.51
N THR A 380 21.90 30.73 -9.97
CA THR A 380 20.49 30.80 -10.40
C THR A 380 20.10 32.24 -10.67
N TRP A 381 19.38 32.45 -11.78
CA TRP A 381 18.78 33.76 -12.11
C TRP A 381 17.54 34.04 -11.26
N GLU A 382 16.88 33.00 -10.76
CA GLU A 382 15.75 33.14 -9.86
C GLU A 382 16.18 33.34 -8.40
N LYS A 383 15.48 34.23 -7.70
CA LYS A 383 15.62 34.42 -6.25
C LYS A 383 15.24 33.11 -5.52
N PRO A 384 16.09 32.59 -4.61
CA PRO A 384 15.80 31.36 -3.90
C PRO A 384 14.44 31.40 -3.21
N LEU A 385 13.73 30.27 -3.20
CA LEU A 385 12.33 30.17 -2.76
C LEU A 385 12.06 30.84 -1.40
N LEU A 386 12.95 30.67 -0.43
CA LEU A 386 12.82 31.21 0.93
C LEU A 386 13.02 32.72 1.02
N LEU A 387 13.58 33.34 -0.02
CA LEU A 387 13.83 34.77 -0.13
C LEU A 387 12.79 35.48 -1.02
N ARG A 388 11.96 34.71 -1.74
CA ARG A 388 10.84 35.22 -2.55
C ARG A 388 9.79 35.81 -1.59
N GLY A 389 9.59 37.13 -1.65
CA GLY A 389 8.67 37.87 -0.76
C GLY A 389 9.26 38.38 0.56
N ALA A 390 10.55 38.14 0.85
CA ALA A 390 11.23 38.80 1.96
C ALA A 390 11.66 40.22 1.57
N GLU A 391 11.32 41.23 2.37
CA GLU A 391 11.64 42.65 2.10
C GLU A 391 13.15 42.94 2.05
N SER A 392 13.98 42.13 2.72
CA SER A 392 15.43 42.32 2.72
C SER A 392 16.14 41.32 1.78
N ASP A 393 16.88 41.88 0.83
CA ASP A 393 17.66 41.14 -0.15
C ASP A 393 18.93 40.50 0.43
N VAL A 394 19.51 39.60 -0.36
CA VAL A 394 20.76 38.90 -0.07
C VAL A 394 21.93 39.88 -0.13
N PHE A 395 22.94 39.66 0.72
CA PHE A 395 24.14 40.49 0.73
C PHE A 395 24.89 40.40 -0.60
N THR A 396 25.40 41.54 -1.07
CA THR A 396 26.43 41.56 -2.10
C THR A 396 27.74 40.98 -1.54
N PRO A 397 28.65 40.46 -2.37
CA PRO A 397 29.91 39.88 -1.91
C PRO A 397 30.69 40.80 -0.94
N ARG A 398 30.75 42.10 -1.24
CA ARG A 398 31.40 43.12 -0.39
C ARG A 398 30.72 43.26 0.98
N THR A 399 29.40 43.37 1.01
CA THR A 399 28.63 43.51 2.25
C THR A 399 28.72 42.24 3.09
N ARG A 400 28.68 41.07 2.46
CA ARG A 400 28.84 39.78 3.13
C ARG A 400 30.20 39.68 3.80
N GLN A 401 31.28 40.01 3.10
CA GLN A 401 32.64 39.99 3.65
C GLN A 401 32.77 40.92 4.88
N LYS A 402 32.20 42.12 4.81
CA LYS A 402 32.14 43.07 5.93
C LYS A 402 31.33 42.53 7.12
N THR A 403 30.23 41.82 6.88
CA THR A 403 29.42 41.19 7.95
C THR A 403 30.04 39.92 8.53
N LEU A 404 30.83 39.17 7.76
CA LEU A 404 31.50 37.95 8.21
C LEU A 404 32.80 38.25 8.96
N GLN A 405 33.49 39.36 8.67
CA GLN A 405 34.71 39.75 9.37
C GLN A 405 34.57 39.74 10.91
N PRO A 406 33.55 40.38 11.53
CA PRO A 406 33.37 40.32 12.98
C PRO A 406 33.13 38.91 13.52
N LEU A 407 32.47 38.05 12.74
CA LEU A 407 32.23 36.65 13.10
C LEU A 407 33.55 35.84 13.07
N MET A 408 34.37 36.04 12.04
CA MET A 408 35.69 35.42 11.90
C MET A 408 36.66 35.91 12.98
N SER A 409 36.66 37.22 13.27
CA SER A 409 37.44 37.80 14.38
C SER A 409 36.99 37.30 15.76
N ALA A 410 35.69 37.04 15.95
CA ALA A 410 35.17 36.46 17.19
C ALA A 410 35.50 34.97 17.36
N MET A 411 35.63 34.21 16.26
CA MET A 411 36.09 32.81 16.29
C MET A 411 37.59 32.69 16.56
N ASN A 412 38.38 33.66 16.09
CA ASN A 412 39.84 33.67 16.24
C ASN A 412 40.32 34.23 17.60
N GLY A 413 39.44 34.37 18.59
CA GLY A 413 39.79 34.59 20.00
C GLY A 413 40.36 35.96 20.38
N THR A 414 40.51 36.89 19.44
CA THR A 414 41.17 38.19 19.72
C THR A 414 40.24 39.26 20.30
N ALA A 415 38.93 39.04 20.25
CA ALA A 415 37.95 39.96 20.81
C ALA A 415 37.57 39.55 22.24
N SER A 416 38.16 40.20 23.24
CA SER A 416 37.70 40.15 24.64
C SER A 416 36.24 40.64 24.70
N ARG A 417 35.29 39.69 24.72
CA ARG A 417 33.87 40.01 24.94
C ARG A 417 33.74 40.50 26.37
N LYS A 418 33.35 41.77 26.54
CA LYS A 418 32.94 42.29 27.85
C LYS A 418 31.89 41.34 28.46
N PRO A 419 32.02 40.95 29.74
CA PRO A 419 31.06 40.04 30.37
C PRO A 419 29.67 40.68 30.28
N ARG A 420 28.74 39.95 29.65
CA ARG A 420 27.36 40.40 29.52
C ARG A 420 26.74 40.39 30.92
N GLN A 421 26.31 41.55 31.42
CA GLN A 421 25.56 41.66 32.66
C GLN A 421 24.16 41.07 32.43
N TRP A 422 23.77 40.12 33.27
CA TRP A 422 22.47 39.46 33.19
C TRP A 422 21.53 40.08 34.21
N THR A 423 20.29 40.36 33.81
CA THR A 423 19.22 40.63 34.76
C THR A 423 18.80 39.32 35.44
N GLU A 424 18.23 39.42 36.63
CA GLU A 424 17.80 38.25 37.42
C GLU A 424 16.81 37.36 36.65
N GLU A 425 15.84 37.97 35.97
CA GLU A 425 14.85 37.26 35.15
C GLU A 425 15.48 36.55 33.94
N GLU A 426 16.42 37.21 33.25
CA GLU A 426 17.13 36.59 32.12
C GLU A 426 18.02 35.44 32.58
N ALA A 427 18.71 35.61 33.72
CA ALA A 427 19.53 34.59 34.35
C ALA A 427 18.68 33.38 34.78
N ALA A 428 17.55 33.62 35.45
CA ALA A 428 16.62 32.57 35.88
C ALA A 428 16.07 31.79 34.68
N THR A 429 15.64 32.48 33.63
CA THR A 429 15.13 31.84 32.41
C THR A 429 16.21 30.99 31.73
N ARG A 430 17.47 31.48 31.72
CA ARG A 430 18.60 30.75 31.15
C ARG A 430 18.94 29.51 31.98
N LEU A 431 18.98 29.63 33.30
CA LEU A 431 19.21 28.52 34.23
C LEU A 431 18.12 27.46 34.12
N GLN A 432 16.84 27.86 34.07
CA GLN A 432 15.73 26.93 33.82
C GLN A 432 15.87 26.21 32.48
N GLY A 433 16.27 26.92 31.43
CA GLY A 433 16.56 26.34 30.13
C GLY A 433 17.71 25.33 30.17
N LEU A 434 18.79 25.66 30.87
CA LEU A 434 19.94 24.76 31.08
C LEU A 434 19.55 23.52 31.88
N TYR A 435 18.76 23.67 32.94
CA TYR A 435 18.27 22.54 33.73
C TYR A 435 17.38 21.61 32.90
N ARG A 436 16.42 22.16 32.14
CA ARG A 436 15.56 21.37 31.25
C ARG A 436 16.39 20.64 30.18
N ALA A 437 17.40 21.30 29.62
CA ALA A 437 18.31 20.69 28.64
C ALA A 437 19.15 19.56 29.28
N LYS A 438 19.66 19.78 30.50
CA LYS A 438 20.40 18.76 31.27
C LYS A 438 19.51 17.54 31.52
N LYS A 439 18.30 17.75 32.05
CA LYS A 439 17.33 16.69 32.31
C LYS A 439 16.96 15.91 31.04
N ALA A 440 16.70 16.60 29.93
CA ALA A 440 16.43 15.94 28.64
C ALA A 440 17.63 15.12 28.13
N LYS A 441 18.87 15.57 28.38
CA LYS A 441 20.08 14.82 28.02
C LYS A 441 20.23 13.57 28.88
N GLU A 442 19.94 13.65 30.17
CA GLU A 442 19.93 12.49 31.09
C GLU A 442 18.88 11.46 30.66
N GLU A 443 17.63 11.89 30.41
CA GLU A 443 16.56 11.01 29.93
C GLU A 443 16.91 10.35 28.59
N LEU A 444 17.55 11.08 27.68
CA LEU A 444 18.05 10.54 26.42
C LEU A 444 19.16 9.51 26.66
N GLY A 445 20.08 9.78 27.58
CA GLY A 445 21.13 8.85 27.98
C GLY A 445 20.56 7.53 28.49
N VAL A 446 19.59 7.58 29.40
CA VAL A 446 18.89 6.39 29.91
C VAL A 446 18.25 5.58 28.79
N ARG A 447 17.54 6.24 27.87
CA ARG A 447 16.93 5.55 26.71
C ARG A 447 17.97 4.93 25.77
N LEU A 448 19.14 5.56 25.61
CA LEU A 448 20.20 5.01 24.78
C LEU A 448 20.85 3.79 25.44
N ILE A 449 21.08 3.81 26.76
CA ILE A 449 21.60 2.66 27.53
C ILE A 449 20.63 1.48 27.45
N GLN A 450 19.32 1.73 27.52
CA GLN A 450 18.30 0.68 27.36
C GLN A 450 18.21 0.13 25.93
N ARG A 451 18.56 0.93 24.92
CA ARG A 451 18.35 0.57 23.51
C ARG A 451 19.57 -0.09 22.89
N PHE A 452 20.76 0.35 23.25
CA PHE A 452 22.01 -0.12 22.67
C PHE A 452 22.80 -0.90 23.71
N LYS A 453 23.47 -1.96 23.28
CA LYS A 453 24.49 -2.66 24.07
C LYS A 453 25.79 -2.73 23.31
N LYS A 454 26.89 -2.71 24.05
CA LYS A 454 28.24 -2.88 23.51
C LYS A 454 28.63 -4.35 23.63
N ALA A 455 29.17 -4.95 22.59
CA ALA A 455 29.71 -6.31 22.62
C ALA A 455 31.09 -6.35 21.96
N VAL A 456 31.89 -7.35 22.33
CA VAL A 456 33.20 -7.62 21.71
C VAL A 456 33.06 -8.89 20.90
N ASP A 457 33.48 -8.86 19.65
CA ASP A 457 33.53 -10.05 18.81
C ASP A 457 34.71 -10.94 19.26
N PRO A 458 34.48 -12.19 19.69
CA PRO A 458 35.53 -13.09 20.17
C PRO A 458 36.59 -13.41 19.13
N SER A 459 36.25 -13.35 17.83
CA SER A 459 37.15 -13.71 16.74
C SER A 459 38.09 -12.58 16.33
N SER A 460 37.63 -11.33 16.43
CA SER A 460 38.37 -10.14 15.98
C SER A 460 38.82 -9.22 17.12
N GLY A 461 38.27 -9.39 18.32
CA GLY A 461 38.46 -8.49 19.46
C GLY A 461 37.86 -7.09 19.26
N GLN A 462 37.12 -6.87 18.15
CA GLN A 462 36.55 -5.56 17.84
C GLN A 462 35.22 -5.34 18.54
N VAL A 463 35.00 -4.10 18.96
CA VAL A 463 33.75 -3.68 19.61
C VAL A 463 32.69 -3.43 18.54
N TYR A 464 31.51 -3.98 18.73
CA TYR A 464 30.32 -3.62 17.98
C TYR A 464 29.17 -3.22 18.90
N TYR A 465 28.19 -2.51 18.33
CA TYR A 465 27.01 -2.02 19.00
C TYR A 465 25.77 -2.72 18.45
N VAL A 466 24.97 -3.29 19.36
CA VAL A 466 23.73 -3.97 19.02
C VAL A 466 22.55 -3.10 19.44
N ASN A 467 21.63 -2.86 18.51
CA ASN A 467 20.35 -2.21 18.80
C ASN A 467 19.32 -3.27 19.23
N LEU A 468 18.91 -3.27 20.49
CA LEU A 468 18.04 -4.31 21.05
C LEU A 468 16.62 -4.33 20.47
N LEU A 469 16.16 -3.22 19.88
CA LEU A 469 14.80 -3.13 19.32
C LEU A 469 14.73 -3.57 17.86
N THR A 470 15.74 -3.23 17.05
CA THR A 470 15.78 -3.58 15.62
C THR A 470 16.65 -4.80 15.33
N GLN A 471 17.39 -5.28 16.34
CA GLN A 471 18.38 -6.35 16.26
C GLN A 471 19.50 -6.08 15.23
N GLU A 472 19.65 -4.83 14.81
CA GLU A 472 20.71 -4.41 13.90
C GLU A 472 22.05 -4.26 14.63
N VAL A 473 23.13 -4.65 13.96
CA VAL A 473 24.50 -4.56 14.44
C VAL A 473 25.24 -3.46 13.66
N SER A 474 25.95 -2.60 14.39
CA SER A 474 26.79 -1.55 13.83
C SER A 474 28.17 -1.59 14.47
N TRP A 475 29.22 -1.54 13.64
CA TRP A 475 30.59 -1.41 14.10
C TRP A 475 30.93 0.02 14.55
N ASP A 476 30.26 1.01 13.95
CA ASP A 476 30.39 2.40 14.35
C ASP A 476 29.49 2.71 15.57
N PRO A 477 29.99 3.48 16.55
CA PRO A 477 29.18 3.94 17.68
C PRO A 477 28.04 4.83 17.18
N PRO A 478 26.78 4.58 17.59
CA PRO A 478 25.66 5.41 17.15
C PRO A 478 25.88 6.88 17.49
N ALA A 479 25.66 7.77 16.53
CA ALA A 479 26.02 9.20 16.64
C ALA A 479 25.40 9.90 17.87
N LEU A 480 24.24 9.43 18.35
CA LEU A 480 23.58 9.97 19.54
C LEU A 480 24.30 9.59 20.85
N LEU A 481 25.00 8.45 20.88
CA LEU A 481 25.82 8.02 22.02
C LEU A 481 27.09 8.85 22.15
N LEU A 482 27.78 9.10 21.04
CA LEU A 482 28.94 9.99 21.03
C LEU A 482 28.60 11.39 21.55
N ARG A 483 27.41 11.89 21.18
CA ARG A 483 26.95 13.23 21.60
C ARG A 483 26.43 13.25 23.05
N SER A 484 25.82 12.17 23.53
CA SER A 484 25.35 12.09 24.91
C SER A 484 26.50 11.89 25.89
N GLY A 485 27.56 11.19 25.47
CA GLY A 485 28.65 10.76 26.35
C GLY A 485 28.19 9.68 27.34
N ALA A 486 27.07 9.01 27.06
CA ALA A 486 26.52 7.96 27.91
C ALA A 486 27.33 6.67 27.74
N GLN A 487 27.77 6.09 28.86
CA GLN A 487 28.50 4.84 28.88
C GLN A 487 27.49 3.68 28.87
N ILE A 488 27.61 2.80 27.88
CA ILE A 488 26.70 1.69 27.66
C ILE A 488 27.29 0.43 28.31
N GLU A 489 26.43 -0.40 28.87
CA GLU A 489 26.78 -1.71 29.40
C GLU A 489 27.36 -2.62 28.30
N SER A 490 28.48 -3.26 28.62
CA SER A 490 29.00 -4.37 27.83
C SER A 490 28.19 -5.63 28.11
N PHE A 491 28.00 -6.49 27.12
CA PHE A 491 27.62 -7.88 27.39
C PHE A 491 28.74 -8.51 28.22
N GLU A 492 28.45 -8.85 29.47
CA GLU A 492 29.23 -9.80 30.26
C GLU A 492 28.89 -11.21 29.72
N GLU A 493 29.91 -12.05 29.56
CA GLU A 493 29.79 -13.44 29.08
C GLU A 493 28.93 -14.31 29.99
#